data_AF-A0A8J8E609-F1
#
_entry.id   AF-A0A8J8E609-F1
#
_cell.length_a   1.000
_cell.length_b   1.000
_cell.length_c   1.000
_cell.angle_alpha   90.00
_cell.angle_beta   90.00
_cell.angle_gamma   90.00
#
_symmetry.space_group_name_H-M   'P 1'
#
loop_
_entity.id
_entity.type
_entity.pdbx_description
1 polymer ?
#
loop_
_entity_poly.entity_id
_entity_poly.type
_entity_poly.pdbx_seq_one_letter_code
_entity_poly.pdbx_strand_id
1 'polypeptide(L)'
;MKLWLRILGVVLLVTGLVLTATYNRPDCSGIACPVVFPALELSSVHIENGGNVNAYVLAFEGNCSDESYEVISDNGHIWFQRRGYLYATDEIRHFEVFYVPGCRGNLTLYAVSTYFSGLAPPNVTYDGHFVFRSDYRLNLSEFYVTASGLIGFKVGDRFSIFYSPDFHRLKAIYENGTLRVGDVLYERNLSGIEIRRGTRVSELVVYDNPREYLRARNCTEHYREIVEACRASGSPEYQFPIGIVMAFAGLVLLLLGLKGR
;
A
#
# COMPACT_ATOMS: atom_id res chain seq x y z
N MET A 1 40.30 -32.97 -44.34
CA MET A 1 38.93 -32.70 -43.83
C MET A 1 38.67 -33.18 -42.39
N LYS A 2 39.12 -34.36 -41.95
CA LYS A 2 38.73 -34.96 -40.64
C LYS A 2 39.25 -34.24 -39.37
N LEU A 3 40.44 -33.62 -39.42
CA LEU A 3 41.01 -32.91 -38.27
C LEU A 3 40.22 -31.63 -37.92
N TRP A 4 39.78 -30.91 -38.95
CA TRP A 4 38.98 -29.69 -38.81
C TRP A 4 37.63 -29.93 -38.12
N LEU A 5 36.95 -31.03 -38.46
CA LEU A 5 35.69 -31.42 -37.80
C LEU A 5 35.86 -31.70 -36.29
N ARG A 6 37.00 -32.29 -35.90
CA ARG A 6 37.30 -32.53 -34.48
C ARG A 6 37.59 -31.23 -33.74
N ILE A 7 38.41 -30.34 -34.32
CA ILE A 7 38.73 -29.04 -33.72
C ILE A 7 37.45 -28.21 -33.57
N LEU A 8 36.62 -28.12 -34.62
CA LEU A 8 35.34 -27.42 -34.57
C LEU A 8 34.38 -28.03 -33.53
N GLY A 9 34.34 -29.36 -33.44
CA GLY A 9 33.55 -30.08 -32.44
C GLY A 9 33.98 -29.77 -31.01
N VAL A 10 35.28 -29.77 -30.72
CA VAL A 10 35.81 -29.38 -29.39
C VAL A 10 35.48 -27.93 -29.07
N VAL A 11 35.68 -27.02 -30.02
CA VAL A 11 35.39 -25.59 -29.81
C VAL A 11 33.91 -25.39 -29.48
N LEU A 12 32.98 -25.91 -30.30
CA LEU A 12 31.55 -25.78 -30.04
C LEU A 12 31.11 -26.43 -28.72
N LEU A 13 31.69 -27.58 -28.38
CA LEU A 13 31.43 -28.28 -27.13
C LEU A 13 31.85 -27.41 -25.93
N VAL A 14 33.09 -26.91 -25.94
CA VAL A 14 33.64 -26.11 -24.84
C VAL A 14 32.89 -24.78 -24.72
N THR A 15 32.63 -24.08 -25.82
CA THR A 15 31.88 -22.81 -25.79
C THR A 15 30.44 -23.03 -25.32
N GLY A 16 29.79 -24.11 -25.77
CA GLY A 16 28.45 -24.48 -25.32
C GLY A 16 28.38 -24.80 -23.83
N LEU A 17 29.35 -25.57 -23.32
CA LEU A 17 29.49 -25.88 -21.89
C LEU A 17 29.81 -24.64 -21.05
N VAL A 18 30.63 -23.72 -21.54
CA VAL A 18 30.91 -22.46 -20.84
C VAL A 18 29.67 -21.58 -20.79
N LEU A 19 28.90 -21.48 -21.88
CA LEU A 19 27.66 -20.70 -21.92
C LEU A 19 26.59 -21.24 -20.96
N THR A 20 26.45 -22.57 -20.85
CA THR A 20 25.54 -23.18 -19.89
C THR A 20 26.05 -23.11 -18.46
N ALA A 21 27.35 -23.35 -18.22
CA ALA A 21 27.94 -23.31 -16.88
C ALA A 21 27.99 -21.90 -16.28
N THR A 22 28.07 -20.87 -17.12
CA THR A 22 28.03 -19.45 -16.72
C THR A 22 26.63 -18.85 -16.78
N TYR A 23 25.61 -19.64 -17.14
CA TYR A 23 24.23 -19.18 -17.10
C TYR A 23 23.80 -18.98 -15.65
N ASN A 24 23.53 -17.73 -15.30
CA ASN A 24 23.01 -17.38 -13.98
C ASN A 24 21.87 -16.37 -14.16
N ARG A 25 20.66 -16.76 -13.77
CA ARG A 25 19.49 -15.89 -13.80
C ARG A 25 18.97 -15.72 -12.37
N PRO A 26 18.81 -14.49 -11.87
CA PRO A 26 18.29 -14.25 -10.53
C PRO A 26 16.83 -14.70 -10.46
N ASP A 27 16.47 -15.29 -9.31
CA ASP A 27 15.09 -15.58 -8.98
C ASP A 27 14.40 -14.30 -8.47
N CYS A 28 13.53 -13.74 -9.31
CA CYS A 28 12.79 -12.51 -9.02
C CYS A 28 11.41 -12.79 -8.41
N SER A 29 11.06 -14.05 -8.14
CA SER A 29 9.75 -14.44 -7.58
C SER A 29 9.57 -14.02 -6.12
N GLY A 30 10.66 -13.76 -5.41
CA GLY A 30 10.66 -13.29 -4.02
C GLY A 30 10.58 -11.77 -3.83
N ILE A 31 10.42 -10.98 -4.88
CA ILE A 31 10.23 -9.52 -4.73
C ILE A 31 8.84 -9.28 -4.15
N ALA A 32 8.80 -8.93 -2.87
CA ALA A 32 7.59 -8.48 -2.19
C ALA A 32 7.81 -7.04 -1.69
N CYS A 33 6.80 -6.19 -1.89
CA CYS A 33 6.82 -4.85 -1.32
C CYS A 33 6.50 -4.93 0.18
N PRO A 34 7.21 -4.18 1.03
CA PRO A 34 6.90 -4.12 2.45
C PRO A 34 5.47 -3.59 2.63
N VAL A 35 4.70 -4.26 3.48
CA VAL A 35 3.36 -3.81 3.87
C VAL A 35 3.55 -2.81 5.01
N VAL A 36 3.01 -1.61 4.84
CA VAL A 36 3.03 -0.57 5.89
C VAL A 36 1.59 -0.29 6.28
N PHE A 37 1.31 -0.42 7.57
CA PHE A 37 0.01 -0.11 8.12
C PHE A 37 -0.04 1.36 8.54
N PRO A 38 -1.10 2.10 8.20
CA PRO A 38 -1.24 3.47 8.66
C PRO A 38 -1.47 3.49 10.17
N ALA A 39 -1.03 4.53 10.85
CA ALA A 39 -1.32 4.76 12.26
C ALA A 39 -2.80 5.10 12.50
N LEU A 40 -3.34 5.96 11.64
CA LEU A 40 -4.73 6.39 11.65
C LEU A 40 -5.20 6.54 10.21
N GLU A 41 -6.37 6.01 9.92
CA GLU A 41 -7.05 6.18 8.64
C GLU A 41 -8.50 6.58 8.87
N LEU A 42 -8.92 7.65 8.20
CA LEU A 42 -10.30 8.09 8.05
C LEU A 42 -10.60 8.06 6.56
N SER A 43 -11.36 7.09 6.10
CA SER A 43 -11.62 6.89 4.67
C SER A 43 -12.97 6.22 4.43
N SER A 44 -13.36 6.15 3.16
CA SER A 44 -14.49 5.32 2.75
C SER A 44 -14.00 3.98 2.20
N VAL A 45 -14.69 2.91 2.59
CA VAL A 45 -14.37 1.54 2.17
C VAL A 45 -15.59 0.93 1.50
N HIS A 46 -15.40 0.37 0.31
CA HIS A 46 -16.45 -0.34 -0.41
C HIS A 46 -16.37 -1.82 -0.06
N ILE A 47 -17.47 -2.38 0.45
CA ILE A 47 -17.57 -3.79 0.82
C ILE A 47 -18.83 -4.43 0.25
N GLU A 48 -18.84 -5.75 0.17
CA GLU A 48 -20.08 -6.50 0.05
C GLU A 48 -20.83 -6.50 1.40
N ASN A 49 -22.15 -6.53 1.39
CA ASN A 49 -22.93 -6.64 2.62
C ASN A 49 -22.62 -7.97 3.36
N GLY A 50 -22.05 -7.89 4.57
CA GLY A 50 -21.48 -9.04 5.29
C GLY A 50 -19.98 -9.26 5.06
N GLY A 51 -19.30 -8.33 4.40
CA GLY A 51 -17.84 -8.34 4.21
C GLY A 51 -17.05 -7.94 5.47
N ASN A 52 -15.74 -8.21 5.42
CA ASN A 52 -14.80 -7.86 6.48
C ASN A 52 -14.40 -6.38 6.38
N VAL A 53 -14.33 -5.69 7.53
CA VAL A 53 -14.13 -4.23 7.62
C VAL A 53 -12.99 -3.85 8.56
N ASN A 54 -12.77 -4.60 9.65
CA ASN A 54 -11.78 -4.33 10.70
C ASN A 54 -11.56 -2.82 10.98
N ALA A 55 -12.64 -2.10 11.26
CA ALA A 55 -12.63 -0.66 11.47
C ALA A 55 -13.81 -0.20 12.33
N TYR A 56 -13.75 1.03 12.82
CA TYR A 56 -14.86 1.69 13.50
C TYR A 56 -15.76 2.40 12.49
N VAL A 57 -17.01 1.94 12.32
CA VAL A 57 -17.92 2.47 11.29
C VAL A 57 -18.80 3.57 11.87
N LEU A 58 -18.81 4.74 11.23
CA LEU A 58 -19.58 5.92 11.66
C LEU A 58 -20.83 6.15 10.81
N ALA A 59 -20.75 5.77 9.55
CA ALA A 59 -21.85 5.85 8.62
C ALA A 59 -21.68 4.83 7.49
N PHE A 60 -22.77 4.55 6.79
CA PHE A 60 -22.73 3.81 5.55
C PHE A 60 -23.74 4.35 4.54
N GLU A 61 -23.46 4.11 3.27
CA GLU A 61 -24.36 4.30 2.14
C GLU A 61 -24.64 2.94 1.50
N GLY A 62 -25.89 2.71 1.14
CA GLY A 62 -26.32 1.44 0.55
C GLY A 62 -27.78 1.48 0.09
N ASN A 63 -28.15 0.50 -0.73
CA ASN A 63 -29.52 0.34 -1.17
C ASN A 63 -30.32 -0.41 -0.10
N CYS A 64 -30.97 0.35 0.78
CA CYS A 64 -31.70 -0.13 1.95
C CYS A 64 -33.10 0.50 2.00
N SER A 65 -34.09 -0.24 2.50
CA SER A 65 -35.51 0.16 2.48
C SER A 65 -35.97 0.96 3.70
N ASP A 66 -35.36 0.71 4.87
CA ASP A 66 -35.88 1.13 6.16
C ASP A 66 -35.21 2.43 6.62
N GLU A 67 -35.82 3.13 7.58
CA GLU A 67 -35.28 4.40 8.08
C GLU A 67 -34.15 4.24 9.09
N SER A 68 -34.03 3.05 9.68
CA SER A 68 -33.00 2.74 10.67
C SER A 68 -32.67 1.26 10.69
N TYR A 69 -31.43 0.94 11.03
CA TYR A 69 -30.92 -0.42 11.09
C TYR A 69 -30.18 -0.66 12.40
N GLU A 70 -30.48 -1.78 13.04
CA GLU A 70 -29.66 -2.33 14.11
C GLU A 70 -28.60 -3.25 13.49
N VAL A 71 -27.34 -2.91 13.69
CA VAL A 71 -26.19 -3.64 13.14
C VAL A 71 -25.40 -4.24 14.30
N ILE A 72 -24.99 -5.50 14.16
CA ILE A 72 -24.19 -6.21 15.15
C ILE A 72 -22.73 -5.78 15.00
N SER A 73 -22.15 -5.27 16.07
CA SER A 73 -20.73 -4.97 16.20
C SER A 73 -20.07 -5.94 17.19
N ASP A 74 -18.74 -5.92 17.27
CA ASP A 74 -17.99 -6.84 18.13
C ASP A 74 -18.37 -6.71 19.62
N ASN A 75 -18.83 -5.53 20.02
CA ASN A 75 -19.14 -5.19 21.41
C ASN A 75 -20.61 -4.79 21.61
N GLY A 76 -21.52 -5.37 20.82
CA GLY A 76 -22.97 -5.22 20.96
C GLY A 76 -23.65 -4.65 19.72
N HIS A 77 -24.90 -4.25 19.88
CA HIS A 77 -25.71 -3.71 18.79
C HIS A 77 -25.58 -2.19 18.71
N ILE A 78 -25.61 -1.67 17.49
CA ILE A 78 -25.57 -0.23 17.25
C ILE A 78 -26.62 0.14 16.20
N TRP A 79 -27.29 1.26 16.47
CA TRP A 79 -28.33 1.78 15.61
C TRP A 79 -27.78 2.81 14.64
N PHE A 80 -28.01 2.59 13.36
CA PHE A 80 -27.78 3.56 12.31
C PHE A 80 -29.11 4.15 11.86
N GLN A 81 -29.19 5.48 11.82
CA GLN A 81 -30.38 6.21 11.40
C GLN A 81 -30.13 6.91 10.08
N ARG A 82 -31.13 6.92 9.20
CA ARG A 82 -31.06 7.59 7.91
C ARG A 82 -30.97 9.10 8.10
N ARG A 83 -29.89 9.70 7.60
CA ARG A 83 -29.64 11.15 7.57
C ARG A 83 -29.38 11.56 6.11
N GLY A 84 -30.46 11.83 5.38
CA GLY A 84 -30.38 12.09 3.94
C GLY A 84 -30.12 10.82 3.12
N TYR A 85 -28.99 10.77 2.41
CA TYR A 85 -28.60 9.64 1.56
C TYR A 85 -27.76 8.57 2.29
N LEU A 86 -27.30 8.88 3.50
CA LEU A 86 -26.45 8.00 4.32
C LEU A 86 -27.17 7.58 5.60
N TYR A 87 -26.73 6.47 6.17
CA TYR A 87 -27.13 5.99 7.49
C TYR A 87 -25.99 6.28 8.46
N ALA A 88 -26.23 7.05 9.51
CA ALA A 88 -25.20 7.47 10.46
C ALA A 88 -25.56 7.07 11.89
N THR A 89 -24.52 6.93 12.71
CA THR A 89 -24.63 6.69 14.14
C THR A 89 -23.86 7.77 14.91
N ASP A 90 -24.30 8.04 16.15
CA ASP A 90 -23.56 8.91 17.07
C ASP A 90 -22.62 8.10 18.00
N GLU A 91 -22.65 6.77 17.92
CA GLU A 91 -21.77 5.86 18.65
C GLU A 91 -20.63 5.33 17.77
N ILE A 92 -19.41 5.24 18.31
CA ILE A 92 -18.26 4.67 17.61
C ILE A 92 -18.09 3.22 18.06
N ARG A 93 -18.25 2.26 17.14
CA ARG A 93 -18.08 0.82 17.41
C ARG A 93 -17.20 0.17 16.36
N HIS A 94 -16.38 -0.77 16.82
CA HIS A 94 -15.52 -1.58 15.96
C HIS A 94 -16.32 -2.73 15.36
N PHE A 95 -16.03 -3.04 14.10
CA PHE A 95 -16.62 -4.14 13.35
C PHE A 95 -15.53 -4.95 12.68
N GLU A 96 -15.52 -6.26 12.94
CA GLU A 96 -14.82 -7.22 12.09
C GLU A 96 -15.61 -7.51 10.82
N VAL A 97 -16.93 -7.69 10.95
CA VAL A 97 -17.85 -7.95 9.83
C VAL A 97 -18.99 -6.94 9.88
N PHE A 98 -19.33 -6.35 8.74
CA PHE A 98 -20.41 -5.37 8.65
C PHE A 98 -21.57 -5.90 7.80
N TYR A 99 -22.63 -6.34 8.46
CA TYR A 99 -23.83 -6.87 7.83
C TYR A 99 -25.05 -6.05 8.20
N VAL A 100 -25.76 -5.52 7.20
CA VAL A 100 -27.00 -4.76 7.39
C VAL A 100 -28.17 -5.58 6.83
N PRO A 101 -29.10 -6.05 7.68
CA PRO A 101 -30.29 -6.78 7.23
C PRO A 101 -31.11 -5.94 6.26
N GLY A 102 -31.66 -6.54 5.20
CA GLY A 102 -32.54 -5.84 4.25
C GLY A 102 -31.84 -4.93 3.23
N CYS A 103 -30.57 -4.60 3.41
CA CYS A 103 -29.77 -3.90 2.40
C CYS A 103 -29.28 -4.87 1.31
N ARG A 104 -29.29 -4.41 0.04
CA ARG A 104 -28.83 -5.20 -1.12
C ARG A 104 -27.61 -4.57 -1.79
N GLY A 105 -26.72 -5.42 -2.29
CA GLY A 105 -25.54 -5.02 -3.05
C GLY A 105 -24.38 -4.59 -2.16
N ASN A 106 -23.48 -3.80 -2.75
CA ASN A 106 -22.30 -3.28 -2.05
C ASN A 106 -22.68 -2.10 -1.17
N LEU A 107 -21.98 -1.98 -0.05
CA LEU A 107 -22.08 -0.88 0.89
C LEU A 107 -20.82 -0.03 0.79
N THR A 108 -20.99 1.27 0.92
CA THR A 108 -19.88 2.21 1.12
C THR A 108 -19.87 2.59 2.59
N LEU A 109 -18.85 2.17 3.32
CA LEU A 109 -18.70 2.50 4.74
C LEU A 109 -17.82 3.71 4.89
N TYR A 110 -18.12 4.55 5.87
CA TYR A 110 -17.27 5.65 6.31
C TYR A 110 -16.73 5.29 7.68
N ALA A 111 -15.43 4.99 7.72
CA ALA A 111 -14.84 4.29 8.84
C ALA A 111 -13.54 4.95 9.33
N VAL A 112 -13.19 4.60 10.57
CA VAL A 112 -11.94 4.96 11.24
C VAL A 112 -11.17 3.68 11.51
N SER A 113 -9.93 3.59 11.03
CA SER A 113 -9.04 2.47 11.31
C SER A 113 -7.82 2.94 12.09
N THR A 114 -7.50 2.24 13.18
CA THR A 114 -6.31 2.47 14.01
C THR A 114 -5.52 1.17 14.12
N TYR A 115 -4.34 1.10 13.52
CA TYR A 115 -3.59 -0.16 13.40
C TYR A 115 -2.57 -0.36 14.53
N PHE A 116 -2.21 0.69 15.27
CA PHE A 116 -1.34 0.55 16.43
C PHE A 116 -2.15 0.41 17.71
N SER A 117 -1.86 -0.64 18.48
CA SER A 117 -2.57 -1.00 19.72
C SER A 117 -2.51 0.06 20.83
N GLY A 118 -1.63 1.06 20.71
CA GLY A 118 -1.54 2.20 21.63
C GLY A 118 -2.37 3.42 21.21
N LEU A 119 -3.03 3.41 20.06
CA LEU A 119 -3.80 4.54 19.55
C LEU A 119 -5.29 4.36 19.85
N ALA A 120 -5.84 5.25 20.67
CA ALA A 120 -7.27 5.32 20.90
C ALA A 120 -7.96 5.86 19.64
N PRO A 121 -9.15 5.34 19.26
CA PRO A 121 -9.91 5.93 18.16
C PRO A 121 -10.27 7.38 18.48
N PRO A 122 -10.21 8.29 17.48
CA PRO A 122 -10.60 9.67 17.68
C PRO A 122 -12.11 9.78 17.95
N ASN A 123 -12.51 10.80 18.71
CA ASN A 123 -13.92 11.14 18.84
C ASN A 123 -14.37 11.93 17.61
N VAL A 124 -14.98 11.23 16.66
CA VAL A 124 -15.40 11.74 15.35
C VAL A 124 -16.83 11.34 15.02
N THR A 125 -17.47 12.14 14.19
CA THR A 125 -18.78 11.84 13.57
C THR A 125 -18.63 11.87 12.05
N TYR A 126 -19.61 11.35 11.33
CA TYR A 126 -19.72 11.54 9.88
C TYR A 126 -21.01 12.27 9.49
N ASP A 127 -20.89 13.37 8.76
CA ASP A 127 -22.00 14.17 8.20
C ASP A 127 -21.59 14.74 6.83
N GLY A 128 -21.40 13.84 5.86
CA GLY A 128 -20.79 14.13 4.55
C GLY A 128 -19.27 14.36 4.59
N HIS A 129 -18.71 14.62 5.78
CA HIS A 129 -17.29 14.65 6.08
C HIS A 129 -17.07 14.08 7.49
N PHE A 130 -15.85 13.61 7.79
CA PHE A 130 -15.43 13.31 9.14
C PHE A 130 -15.24 14.61 9.93
N VAL A 131 -15.92 14.75 11.05
CA VAL A 131 -15.82 15.94 11.92
C VAL A 131 -15.30 15.55 13.30
N PHE A 132 -14.16 16.12 13.68
CA PHE A 132 -13.56 15.89 15.00
C PHE A 132 -14.37 16.61 16.10
N ARG A 133 -14.88 15.85 17.07
CA ARG A 133 -15.68 16.38 18.19
C ARG A 133 -14.82 16.86 19.36
N SER A 134 -13.59 16.38 19.46
CA SER A 134 -12.57 16.82 20.41
C SER A 134 -11.23 17.02 19.72
N ASP A 135 -10.29 17.68 20.39
CA ASP A 135 -8.89 17.65 19.94
C ASP A 135 -8.38 16.21 19.98
N TYR A 136 -7.62 15.82 18.96
CA TYR A 136 -7.03 14.50 18.83
C TYR A 136 -5.52 14.61 18.62
N ARG A 137 -4.75 13.75 19.30
CA ARG A 137 -3.29 13.86 19.37
C ARG A 137 -2.64 12.53 19.04
N LEU A 138 -1.67 12.59 18.12
CA LEU A 138 -0.80 11.47 17.79
C LEU A 138 0.62 11.84 18.20
N ASN A 139 1.17 11.13 19.18
CA ASN A 139 2.53 11.33 19.67
C ASN A 139 3.51 10.57 18.76
N LEU A 140 3.75 11.10 17.56
CA LEU A 140 4.67 10.55 16.57
C LEU A 140 5.80 11.55 16.31
N SER A 141 7.05 11.09 16.37
CA SER A 141 8.22 11.92 16.06
C SER A 141 8.49 12.00 14.56
N GLU A 142 8.10 10.98 13.81
CA GLU A 142 8.25 10.89 12.35
C GLU A 142 6.94 10.40 11.76
N PHE A 143 6.43 11.08 10.74
CA PHE A 143 5.14 10.72 10.16
C PHE A 143 4.98 11.21 8.72
N TYR A 144 4.07 10.56 8.03
CA TYR A 144 3.57 10.98 6.73
C TYR A 144 2.05 11.14 6.82
N VAL A 145 1.54 12.30 6.42
CA VAL A 145 0.11 12.61 6.47
C VAL A 145 -0.37 13.00 5.07
N THR A 146 -1.46 12.36 4.64
CA THR A 146 -2.26 12.81 3.50
C THR A 146 -3.66 13.12 4.00
N ALA A 147 -4.16 14.31 3.66
CA ALA A 147 -5.47 14.74 4.10
C ALA A 147 -6.17 15.51 2.97
N SER A 148 -7.48 15.38 2.89
CA SER A 148 -8.31 16.18 1.99
C SER A 148 -9.56 16.67 2.72
N GLY A 149 -10.02 17.88 2.40
CA GLY A 149 -11.21 18.46 3.01
C GLY A 149 -11.06 19.94 3.35
N LEU A 150 -11.94 20.44 4.20
CA LEU A 150 -11.98 21.82 4.67
C LEU A 150 -10.99 21.99 5.83
N ILE A 151 -9.71 21.97 5.48
CA ILE A 151 -8.60 21.90 6.43
C ILE A 151 -7.48 22.88 6.10
N GLY A 152 -6.93 23.47 7.15
CA GLY A 152 -5.70 24.24 7.14
C GLY A 152 -4.67 23.56 8.04
N PHE A 153 -3.41 23.94 7.90
CA PHE A 153 -2.34 23.42 8.73
C PHE A 153 -1.42 24.53 9.23
N LYS A 154 -0.84 24.29 10.40
CA LYS A 154 0.18 25.14 10.98
C LYS A 154 1.26 24.28 11.60
N VAL A 155 2.49 24.68 11.38
CA VAL A 155 3.67 24.03 11.94
C VAL A 155 4.12 24.85 13.14
N GLY A 156 4.11 24.24 14.32
CA GLY A 156 4.66 24.78 15.56
C GLY A 156 5.45 23.69 16.28
N ASP A 157 5.31 23.56 17.59
CA ASP A 157 5.85 22.41 18.35
C ASP A 157 5.14 21.09 18.00
N ARG A 158 3.99 21.20 17.32
CA ARG A 158 3.19 20.12 16.73
C ARG A 158 2.73 20.50 15.35
N PHE A 159 2.49 19.49 14.52
CA PHE A 159 1.77 19.67 13.27
C PHE A 159 0.27 19.78 13.56
N SER A 160 -0.25 21.01 13.53
CA SER A 160 -1.65 21.30 13.83
C SER A 160 -2.48 21.27 12.57
N ILE A 161 -3.52 20.45 12.55
CA ILE A 161 -4.58 20.44 11.52
C ILE A 161 -5.82 21.08 12.12
N PHE A 162 -6.43 22.03 11.42
CA PHE A 162 -7.60 22.77 11.88
C PHE A 162 -8.57 23.02 10.74
N TYR A 163 -9.81 23.39 11.06
CA TYR A 163 -10.79 23.77 10.04
C TYR A 163 -10.33 25.01 9.27
N SER A 164 -10.29 24.93 7.94
CA SER A 164 -10.05 26.07 7.05
C SER A 164 -11.20 26.19 6.06
N PRO A 165 -11.75 27.40 5.86
CA PRO A 165 -12.73 27.63 4.80
C PRO A 165 -12.11 27.46 3.41
N ASP A 166 -10.80 27.68 3.27
CA ASP A 166 -10.06 27.39 2.05
C ASP A 166 -9.75 25.89 1.99
N PHE A 167 -10.46 25.17 1.13
CA PHE A 167 -10.31 23.73 0.88
C PHE A 167 -9.00 23.45 0.13
N HIS A 168 -8.17 22.57 0.69
CA HIS A 168 -6.97 22.10 0.01
C HIS A 168 -6.72 20.61 0.27
N ARG A 169 -6.11 19.94 -0.72
CA ARG A 169 -5.49 18.63 -0.51
C ARG A 169 -4.11 18.86 0.10
N LEU A 170 -3.90 18.33 1.28
CA LEU A 170 -2.65 18.47 2.03
C LEU A 170 -1.86 17.16 1.96
N LYS A 171 -0.57 17.29 1.64
CA LYS A 171 0.42 16.23 1.77
C LYS A 171 1.56 16.79 2.61
N ALA A 172 1.76 16.22 3.78
CA ALA A 172 2.78 16.62 4.75
C ALA A 172 3.68 15.44 5.07
N ILE A 173 4.98 15.59 4.82
CA ILE A 173 5.99 14.57 5.11
C ILE A 173 6.95 15.14 6.14
N TYR A 174 7.24 14.46 7.24
CA TYR A 174 8.27 14.91 8.18
C TYR A 174 9.39 13.88 8.26
N GLU A 175 10.56 14.20 7.70
CA GLU A 175 11.73 13.31 7.66
C GLU A 175 12.98 14.04 8.19
N ASN A 176 13.69 13.47 9.17
CA ASN A 176 14.98 13.98 9.66
C ASN A 176 14.99 15.48 10.02
N GLY A 177 13.94 15.99 10.67
CA GLY A 177 13.81 17.43 10.96
C GLY A 177 13.34 18.30 9.79
N THR A 178 13.09 17.71 8.62
CA THR A 178 12.59 18.40 7.42
C THR A 178 11.11 18.07 7.22
N LEU A 179 10.23 19.01 7.54
CA LEU A 179 8.84 18.94 7.12
C LEU A 179 8.76 19.26 5.62
N ARG A 180 8.75 18.24 4.77
CA ARG A 180 8.32 18.32 3.38
C ARG A 180 6.79 18.29 3.30
N VAL A 181 6.18 19.30 3.90
CA VAL A 181 5.09 20.01 3.23
C VAL A 181 5.75 20.85 2.13
N GLY A 182 5.05 21.22 1.06
CA GLY A 182 5.59 22.25 0.18
C GLY A 182 6.05 23.46 1.01
N ASP A 183 7.38 23.64 1.04
CA ASP A 183 8.18 24.71 1.66
C ASP A 183 8.89 24.48 3.03
N VAL A 184 10.06 23.82 2.93
CA VAL A 184 11.42 23.90 3.56
C VAL A 184 11.73 24.84 4.77
N LEU A 185 10.80 25.54 5.41
CA LEU A 185 11.17 26.77 6.15
C LEU A 185 11.62 26.70 7.63
N TYR A 186 11.40 25.63 8.41
CA TYR A 186 11.32 25.81 9.88
C TYR A 186 12.23 25.02 10.84
N GLU A 187 13.13 24.13 10.40
CA GLU A 187 14.17 23.45 11.22
C GLU A 187 13.84 23.24 12.74
N ARG A 188 12.69 22.64 13.06
CA ARG A 188 12.23 22.42 14.46
C ARG A 188 11.80 20.97 14.68
N ASN A 189 12.04 20.49 15.89
CA ASN A 189 11.60 19.17 16.34
C ASN A 189 10.11 19.19 16.69
N LEU A 190 9.32 18.39 15.98
CA LEU A 190 7.90 18.22 16.27
C LEU A 190 7.71 17.16 17.35
N SER A 191 6.73 17.39 18.24
CA SER A 191 6.32 16.44 19.28
C SER A 191 5.15 15.55 18.87
N GLY A 192 4.59 15.74 17.67
CA GLY A 192 3.43 14.99 17.18
C GLY A 192 2.51 15.76 16.25
N ILE A 193 1.37 15.15 15.97
CA ILE A 193 0.25 15.73 15.23
C ILE A 193 -0.86 16.09 16.23
N GLU A 194 -1.45 17.26 16.06
CA GLU A 194 -2.65 17.67 16.77
C GLU A 194 -3.74 18.04 15.75
N ILE A 195 -4.87 17.35 15.83
CA ILE A 195 -6.05 17.64 15.02
C ILE A 195 -7.04 18.37 15.93
N ARG A 196 -7.37 19.61 15.59
CA ARG A 196 -8.22 20.43 16.44
C ARG A 196 -9.69 20.05 16.29
N ARG A 197 -10.45 20.22 17.36
CA ARG A 197 -11.91 20.13 17.36
C ARG A 197 -12.51 20.97 16.23
N GLY A 198 -13.51 20.40 15.55
CA GLY A 198 -14.23 21.03 14.45
C GLY A 198 -13.56 20.86 13.08
N THR A 199 -12.35 20.29 13.01
CA THR A 199 -11.70 19.94 11.74
C THR A 199 -12.60 19.02 10.92
N ARG A 200 -12.75 19.31 9.62
CA ARG A 200 -13.59 18.55 8.69
C ARG A 200 -12.73 17.97 7.57
N VAL A 201 -12.62 16.64 7.52
CA VAL A 201 -11.87 15.94 6.48
C VAL A 201 -12.78 15.01 5.69
N SER A 202 -12.55 14.91 4.39
CA SER A 202 -13.15 13.87 3.57
C SER A 202 -12.36 12.57 3.69
N GLU A 203 -11.02 12.69 3.75
CA GLU A 203 -10.11 11.57 3.94
C GLU A 203 -8.88 12.05 4.72
N LEU A 204 -8.35 11.20 5.61
CA LEU A 204 -7.11 11.44 6.34
C LEU A 204 -6.39 10.12 6.55
N VAL A 205 -5.13 10.02 6.10
CA VAL A 205 -4.28 8.87 6.37
C VAL A 205 -2.97 9.37 6.97
N VAL A 206 -2.62 8.81 8.13
CA VAL A 206 -1.38 9.06 8.84
C VAL A 206 -0.60 7.76 8.89
N TYR A 207 0.61 7.73 8.35
CA TYR A 207 1.54 6.62 8.48
C TYR A 207 2.60 6.95 9.52
N ASP A 208 2.91 5.97 10.34
CA ASP A 208 4.13 6.01 11.16
C ASP A 208 5.34 5.76 10.25
N ASN A 209 6.46 6.42 10.55
CA ASN A 209 7.72 6.35 9.81
C ASN A 209 7.61 6.58 8.28
N PRO A 210 7.94 7.78 7.78
CA PRO A 210 7.83 8.11 6.36
C PRO A 210 8.75 7.25 5.48
N ARG A 211 9.90 6.77 5.99
CA ARG A 211 10.86 6.01 5.19
C ARG A 211 10.29 4.65 4.79
N GLU A 212 9.63 3.97 5.71
CA GLU A 212 9.00 2.67 5.43
C GLU A 212 7.85 2.85 4.44
N TYR A 213 6.98 3.83 4.68
CA TYR A 213 5.90 4.16 3.75
C TYR A 213 6.42 4.51 2.35
N LEU A 214 7.43 5.37 2.23
CA LEU A 214 8.00 5.76 0.93
C LEU A 214 8.65 4.58 0.22
N ARG A 215 9.31 3.68 0.95
CA ARG A 215 9.85 2.43 0.37
C ARG A 215 8.74 1.52 -0.13
N ALA A 216 7.69 1.32 0.66
CA ALA A 216 6.54 0.52 0.28
C ALA A 216 5.86 1.11 -0.96
N ARG A 217 5.54 2.40 -0.93
CA ARG A 217 4.95 3.13 -2.04
C ARG A 217 5.81 3.05 -3.30
N ASN A 218 7.09 3.36 -3.21
CA ASN A 218 8.01 3.31 -4.36
C ASN A 218 8.10 1.89 -4.93
N CYS A 219 8.14 0.88 -4.06
CA CYS A 219 8.10 -0.50 -4.49
C CYS A 219 6.79 -0.84 -5.22
N THR A 220 5.63 -0.42 -4.70
CA THR A 220 4.33 -0.69 -5.30
C THR A 220 4.16 0.04 -6.63
N GLU A 221 4.52 1.33 -6.69
CA GLU A 221 4.43 2.16 -7.91
C GLU A 221 5.37 1.66 -9.01
N HIS A 222 6.59 1.23 -8.66
CA HIS A 222 7.60 0.77 -9.60
C HIS A 222 7.80 -0.76 -9.62
N TYR A 223 6.83 -1.54 -9.11
CA TYR A 223 6.99 -2.98 -8.93
C TYR A 223 7.40 -3.69 -10.24
N ARG A 224 6.73 -3.33 -11.33
CA ARG A 224 7.00 -3.90 -12.65
C ARG A 224 8.41 -3.58 -13.13
N GLU A 225 8.85 -2.33 -12.98
CA GLU A 225 10.19 -1.89 -13.36
C GLU A 225 11.26 -2.61 -12.54
N ILE A 226 11.03 -2.79 -11.23
CA ILE A 226 11.93 -3.52 -10.32
C ILE A 226 12.04 -5.00 -10.75
N VAL A 227 10.92 -5.65 -11.04
CA VAL A 227 10.90 -7.05 -11.52
C VAL A 227 11.57 -7.18 -12.88
N GLU A 228 11.34 -6.25 -13.80
CA GLU A 228 11.98 -6.23 -15.12
C GLU A 228 13.48 -5.99 -15.02
N ALA A 229 13.93 -5.05 -14.18
CA ALA A 229 15.35 -4.81 -13.90
C ALA A 229 16.03 -6.04 -13.26
N CYS A 230 15.34 -6.71 -12.32
CA CYS A 230 15.82 -7.97 -11.75
C CYS A 230 15.99 -9.03 -12.83
N ARG A 231 14.98 -9.23 -13.70
CA ARG A 231 15.06 -10.20 -14.81
C ARG A 231 16.17 -9.87 -15.82
N ALA A 232 16.45 -8.58 -16.03
CA ALA A 232 17.49 -8.10 -16.94
C ALA A 232 18.90 -8.14 -16.34
N SER A 233 19.04 -8.24 -15.01
CA SER A 233 20.34 -8.30 -14.32
C SER A 233 21.06 -9.65 -14.43
N GLY A 234 20.38 -10.69 -14.96
CA GLY A 234 20.94 -12.02 -15.19
C GLY A 234 21.40 -12.28 -16.62
N SER A 235 21.90 -13.49 -16.85
CA SER A 235 22.18 -14.01 -18.20
C SER A 235 20.93 -13.94 -19.10
N PRO A 236 21.08 -13.59 -20.40
CA PRO A 236 19.97 -13.58 -21.33
C PRO A 236 19.28 -14.95 -21.42
N GLU A 237 17.96 -14.97 -21.61
CA GLU A 237 17.16 -16.21 -21.66
C GLU A 237 17.67 -17.21 -22.69
N TYR A 238 18.22 -16.70 -23.79
CA TYR A 238 18.74 -17.51 -24.88
C TYR A 238 20.12 -18.12 -24.60
N GLN A 239 20.87 -17.67 -23.58
CA GLN A 239 22.24 -18.14 -23.31
C GLN A 239 22.28 -19.64 -22.96
N PHE A 240 21.35 -20.10 -22.11
CA PHE A 240 21.25 -21.51 -21.73
C PHE A 240 20.86 -22.43 -22.91
N PRO A 241 19.75 -22.19 -23.65
CA PRO A 241 19.38 -23.04 -24.77
C PRO A 241 20.41 -23.00 -25.91
N ILE A 242 21.02 -21.85 -26.20
CA ILE A 242 22.10 -21.76 -27.19
C ILE A 242 23.32 -22.57 -26.72
N GLY A 243 23.69 -22.48 -25.44
CA GLY A 243 24.79 -23.26 -24.88
C GLY A 243 24.55 -24.77 -24.99
N ILE A 244 23.34 -25.25 -24.68
CA ILE A 244 22.96 -26.67 -24.86
C ILE A 244 23.06 -27.09 -26.33
N VAL A 245 22.47 -26.30 -27.25
CA VAL A 245 22.47 -26.61 -28.68
C VAL A 245 23.90 -26.65 -29.23
N MET A 246 24.76 -25.71 -28.84
CA MET A 246 26.17 -25.71 -29.22
C MET A 246 26.93 -26.91 -28.65
N ALA A 247 26.69 -27.27 -27.38
CA ALA A 247 27.33 -28.41 -26.77
C ALA A 247 26.96 -29.73 -27.49
N PHE A 248 25.68 -29.92 -27.78
CA PHE A 248 25.20 -31.08 -28.54
C PHE A 248 25.76 -31.11 -29.97
N ALA A 249 25.73 -29.98 -30.68
CA ALA A 249 26.30 -29.88 -32.02
C ALA A 249 27.81 -30.20 -32.02
N GLY A 250 28.54 -29.69 -31.03
CA GLY A 250 29.96 -29.97 -30.84
C GLY A 250 30.24 -31.45 -30.60
N LEU A 251 29.44 -32.11 -29.75
CA LEU A 251 29.54 -33.55 -29.47
C LEU A 251 29.30 -34.40 -30.73
N VAL A 252 28.26 -34.08 -31.51
CA VAL A 252 27.93 -34.78 -32.75
C VAL A 252 29.05 -34.65 -33.78
N LEU A 253 29.60 -33.45 -33.97
CA LEU A 253 30.72 -33.20 -34.88
C LEU A 253 31.98 -33.95 -34.45
N LEU A 254 32.25 -34.01 -33.15
CA LEU A 254 33.38 -34.73 -32.58
C LEU A 254 33.25 -36.24 -32.81
N LEU A 255 32.07 -36.81 -32.58
CA LEU A 255 31.76 -38.22 -32.82
C LEU A 255 31.85 -38.59 -34.30
N LEU A 256 31.32 -37.75 -35.20
CA LEU A 256 31.45 -37.94 -36.65
C LEU A 256 32.91 -37.91 -37.11
N GLY A 257 33.72 -37.01 -36.53
CA GLY A 257 35.16 -36.95 -36.77
C GLY A 257 35.92 -38.17 -36.24
N LEU A 258 35.38 -38.92 -35.28
CA LEU A 258 35.97 -40.13 -34.70
C LEU A 258 35.52 -41.42 -35.43
N LYS A 259 34.25 -41.50 -35.85
CA LYS A 259 33.63 -42.69 -36.46
C LYS A 259 34.13 -42.98 -37.89
N GLY A 260 34.67 -41.99 -38.58
CA GLY A 260 35.31 -42.17 -39.90
C GLY A 260 36.74 -42.72 -39.83
N ARG A 261 37.09 -43.54 -38.84
CA ARG A 261 38.39 -44.24 -38.76
C ARG A 261 38.29 -45.59 -39.44
#